data_AF-W3RIF5-F1
#
_entry.id   AF-W3RIF5-F1
#
_cell.length_a   1.000
_cell.length_b   1.000
_cell.length_c   1.000
_cell.angle_alpha   90.00
_cell.angle_beta   90.00
_cell.angle_gamma   90.00
#
_symmetry.space_group_name_H-M   'P 1'
#
loop_
_entity.id
_entity.type
_entity.pdbx_description
1 polymer ?
#
loop_
_entity_poly.entity_id
_entity_poly.type
_entity_poly.pdbx_seq_one_letter_code
_entity_poly.pdbx_strand_id
1 'polypeptide(L)'
;MAKLPPSPSLDGLMHLAQREGIDIRPTLLRVLTDLYVQTPSHSVEEERHYVELASRLIDEVDDATLAVVRNRLAVYRDTPSEIRAKLGLAGFAPPETFAEAPAEAPETSRSITPPPSALSMQPTDAASIDAMFMQATASERVQILRSLETSPLKPAASIEPYRAGRAIAVLERMAFARDEAAFSAELADALHLPAVVAKRIVADSSGELLVCAAKALAMPGDIFERIVMFLKPEWGVSVISVFRLARLYESLGPRVALIMLAVWRRASIAQARAKYSPHLYDDERRRTRTGSTSQATGTVNTPSARTAGQA
;
A
#
# COMPACT_ATOMS: atom_id res chain seq x y z
N MET A 1 26.07 -40.33 -12.87
CA MET A 1 24.62 -40.09 -12.74
C MET A 1 24.26 -40.11 -11.27
N ALA A 2 23.99 -38.94 -10.67
CA ALA A 2 23.55 -38.86 -9.28
C ALA A 2 22.02 -38.94 -9.22
N LYS A 3 21.50 -39.86 -8.41
CA LYS A 3 20.06 -40.06 -8.22
C LYS A 3 19.56 -38.99 -7.25
N LEU A 4 18.60 -38.15 -7.65
CA LEU A 4 17.96 -37.20 -6.73
C LEU A 4 17.32 -37.97 -5.56
N PRO A 5 17.32 -37.41 -4.33
CA PRO A 5 16.53 -37.98 -3.25
C PRO A 5 15.04 -37.87 -3.58
N PRO A 6 14.20 -38.81 -3.13
CA PRO A 6 12.76 -38.73 -3.35
C PRO A 6 12.21 -37.50 -2.64
N SER A 7 11.37 -36.73 -3.35
CA SER A 7 10.53 -35.71 -2.72
C SER A 7 9.63 -36.36 -1.67
N PRO A 8 9.29 -35.65 -0.57
CA PRO A 8 8.27 -36.14 0.35
C PRO A 8 6.94 -36.27 -0.42
N SER A 9 6.40 -37.48 -0.51
CA SER A 9 5.21 -37.74 -1.31
C SER A 9 4.00 -36.98 -0.76
N LEU A 10 3.31 -36.27 -1.65
CA LEU A 10 2.13 -35.45 -1.34
C LEU A 10 1.05 -36.26 -0.62
N ASP A 11 0.90 -37.53 -1.00
CA ASP A 11 -0.01 -38.51 -0.40
C ASP A 11 0.22 -38.72 1.11
N GLY A 12 1.47 -38.57 1.56
CA GLY A 12 1.84 -38.67 2.98
C GLY A 12 1.30 -37.50 3.81
N LEU A 13 1.21 -36.30 3.22
CA LEU A 13 0.57 -35.14 3.85
C LEU A 13 -0.96 -35.25 3.81
N MET A 14 -1.52 -35.81 2.73
CA MET A 14 -2.97 -36.09 2.62
C MET A 14 -3.45 -37.05 3.71
N HIS A 15 -2.77 -38.17 3.91
CA HIS A 15 -3.12 -39.12 4.97
C HIS A 15 -2.96 -38.58 6.40
N LEU A 16 -2.10 -37.57 6.60
CA LEU A 16 -1.86 -36.97 7.91
C LEU A 16 -2.91 -35.91 8.25
N ALA A 17 -3.26 -35.04 7.29
CA ALA A 17 -4.31 -34.04 7.46
C ALA A 17 -5.71 -34.65 7.66
N GLN A 18 -6.03 -35.72 6.92
CA GLN A 18 -7.32 -36.41 7.06
C GLN A 18 -7.53 -36.99 8.48
N ARG A 19 -6.44 -37.35 9.19
CA ARG A 19 -6.49 -37.85 10.57
C ARG A 19 -6.78 -36.77 11.61
N GLU A 20 -6.55 -35.50 11.30
CA GLU A 20 -6.87 -34.37 12.19
C GLU A 20 -8.20 -33.69 11.84
N GLY A 21 -8.95 -34.24 10.87
CA GLY A 21 -10.28 -33.73 10.48
C GLY A 21 -10.26 -32.43 9.68
N ILE A 22 -9.09 -31.97 9.24
CA ILE A 22 -8.92 -30.76 8.43
C ILE A 22 -8.90 -31.18 6.96
N ASP A 23 -9.96 -30.85 6.23
CA ASP A 23 -9.99 -31.09 4.79
C ASP A 23 -9.06 -30.10 4.07
N ILE A 24 -7.89 -30.59 3.65
CA ILE A 24 -6.90 -29.81 2.92
C ILE A 24 -7.14 -29.79 1.41
N ARG A 25 -8.06 -30.60 0.86
CA ARG A 25 -8.32 -30.68 -0.59
C ARG A 25 -8.78 -29.32 -1.16
N PRO A 26 -9.67 -28.55 -0.51
CA PRO A 26 -10.03 -27.19 -0.94
C PRO A 26 -8.85 -26.21 -0.95
N THR A 27 -7.87 -26.39 -0.07
CA THR A 27 -6.66 -25.56 0.00
C THR A 27 -5.66 -25.98 -1.08
N LEU A 28 -5.47 -27.28 -1.27
CA LEU A 28 -4.52 -27.86 -2.21
C LEU A 28 -4.94 -27.60 -3.66
N LEU A 29 -6.24 -27.73 -3.99
CA LEU A 29 -6.77 -27.33 -5.29
C LEU A 29 -6.52 -25.85 -5.59
N ARG A 30 -6.81 -24.95 -4.63
CA ARG A 30 -6.54 -23.50 -4.78
C ARG A 30 -5.06 -23.22 -5.00
N VAL A 31 -4.15 -23.88 -4.27
CA VAL A 31 -2.70 -23.70 -4.41
C VAL A 31 -2.19 -24.23 -5.76
N LEU A 32 -2.63 -25.42 -6.20
CA LEU A 32 -2.26 -25.95 -7.52
C LEU A 32 -2.73 -25.03 -8.65
N THR A 33 -3.98 -24.54 -8.59
CA THR A 33 -4.50 -23.59 -9.59
C THR A 33 -3.75 -22.25 -9.55
N ASP A 34 -3.36 -21.73 -8.38
CA ASP A 34 -2.60 -20.48 -8.30
C ASP A 34 -1.17 -20.63 -8.82
N LEU A 35 -0.51 -21.76 -8.57
CA LEU A 35 0.81 -22.07 -9.13
C LEU A 35 0.79 -22.21 -10.66
N TYR A 36 -0.25 -22.87 -11.21
CA TYR A 36 -0.47 -22.94 -12.66
C TYR A 36 -0.70 -21.54 -13.25
N VAL A 37 -1.60 -20.73 -12.67
CA VAL A 37 -1.90 -19.38 -13.19
C VAL A 37 -0.73 -18.39 -13.04
N GLN A 38 0.19 -18.60 -12.10
CA GLN A 38 1.39 -17.76 -11.94
C GLN A 38 2.42 -17.93 -13.06
N THR A 39 2.42 -19.06 -13.79
CA THR A 39 3.41 -19.35 -14.83
C THR A 39 2.83 -19.05 -16.23
N PRO A 40 3.46 -18.17 -17.03
CA PRO A 40 2.92 -17.77 -18.34
C PRO A 40 3.25 -18.75 -19.48
N SER A 41 4.00 -19.82 -19.22
CA SER A 41 4.36 -20.85 -20.19
C SER A 41 4.61 -22.18 -19.49
N HIS A 42 3.81 -23.19 -19.81
CA HIS A 42 3.94 -24.54 -19.26
C HIS A 42 4.57 -25.51 -20.26
N SER A 43 5.30 -26.50 -19.76
CA SER A 43 5.58 -27.70 -20.54
C SER A 43 4.35 -28.61 -20.62
N VAL A 44 4.29 -29.45 -21.66
CA VAL A 44 3.21 -30.43 -21.87
C VAL A 44 3.11 -31.44 -20.72
N GLU A 45 4.19 -31.67 -19.99
CA GLU A 45 4.21 -32.57 -18.83
C GLU A 45 3.60 -31.90 -17.58
N GLU A 46 3.90 -30.62 -17.34
CA GLU A 46 3.31 -29.84 -16.24
C GLU A 46 1.81 -29.60 -16.45
N GLU A 47 1.38 -29.31 -17.68
CA GLU A 47 -0.04 -29.18 -18.01
C GLU A 47 -0.80 -30.49 -17.71
N ARG A 48 -0.27 -31.64 -18.18
CA ARG A 48 -0.86 -32.95 -17.90
C ARG A 48 -0.91 -33.26 -16.40
N HIS A 49 0.16 -32.98 -15.67
CA HIS A 49 0.23 -33.22 -14.23
C HIS A 49 -0.77 -32.35 -13.45
N TYR A 50 -0.90 -31.07 -13.82
CA TYR A 50 -1.91 -30.17 -13.26
C TYR A 50 -3.32 -30.68 -13.57
N VAL A 51 -3.61 -31.06 -14.82
CA VAL A 51 -4.92 -31.56 -15.23
C VAL A 51 -5.30 -32.84 -14.50
N GLU A 52 -4.37 -33.80 -14.33
CA GLU A 52 -4.63 -35.05 -13.61
C GLU A 52 -4.99 -34.79 -12.13
N LEU A 53 -4.20 -33.97 -11.44
CA LEU A 53 -4.41 -33.69 -10.01
C LEU A 53 -5.65 -32.80 -9.77
N ALA A 54 -5.79 -31.71 -10.54
CA ALA A 54 -6.93 -30.82 -10.42
C ALA A 54 -8.25 -31.54 -10.78
N SER A 55 -8.24 -32.42 -11.78
CA SER A 55 -9.44 -33.19 -12.15
C SER A 55 -9.93 -34.12 -11.04
N ARG A 56 -9.02 -34.74 -10.26
CA ARG A 56 -9.41 -35.57 -9.11
C ARG A 56 -9.95 -34.72 -7.96
N LEU A 57 -9.30 -33.59 -7.67
CA LEU A 57 -9.68 -32.70 -6.59
C LEU A 57 -11.00 -31.95 -6.86
N ILE A 58 -11.30 -31.62 -8.12
CA ILE A 58 -12.57 -30.96 -8.49
C ILE A 58 -13.79 -31.83 -8.17
N ASP A 59 -13.67 -33.15 -8.29
CA ASP A 59 -14.76 -34.09 -8.03
C ASP A 59 -15.01 -34.32 -6.52
N GLU A 60 -14.09 -33.88 -5.65
CA GLU A 60 -14.08 -34.12 -4.20
C GLU A 60 -14.31 -32.88 -3.33
N VAL A 61 -14.39 -31.68 -3.94
CA VAL A 61 -14.36 -30.38 -3.27
C VAL A 61 -15.70 -29.64 -3.40
N ASP A 62 -16.01 -28.77 -2.42
CA ASP A 62 -17.28 -28.06 -2.30
C ASP A 62 -17.50 -26.96 -3.36
N ASP A 63 -18.77 -26.73 -3.73
CA ASP A 63 -19.19 -25.73 -4.73
C ASP A 63 -18.64 -24.32 -4.48
N ALA A 64 -18.51 -23.89 -3.22
CA ALA A 64 -18.01 -22.56 -2.89
C ALA A 64 -16.50 -22.44 -3.18
N THR A 65 -15.74 -23.52 -3.00
CA THR A 65 -14.35 -23.59 -3.45
C THR A 65 -14.24 -23.70 -4.97
N LEU A 66 -15.08 -24.52 -5.63
CA LEU A 66 -15.12 -24.61 -7.09
C LEU A 66 -15.43 -23.25 -7.74
N ALA A 67 -16.31 -22.44 -7.16
CA ALA A 67 -16.61 -21.09 -7.64
C ALA A 67 -15.38 -20.16 -7.64
N VAL A 68 -14.50 -20.27 -6.65
CA VAL A 68 -13.24 -19.49 -6.57
C VAL A 68 -12.26 -19.93 -7.66
N VAL A 69 -12.06 -21.24 -7.82
CA VAL A 69 -11.19 -21.84 -8.85
C VAL A 69 -11.70 -21.47 -10.25
N ARG A 70 -13.02 -21.58 -10.48
CA ARG A 70 -13.68 -21.19 -11.72
C ARG A 70 -13.45 -19.71 -12.06
N ASN A 71 -13.59 -18.80 -11.10
CA ASN A 71 -13.35 -17.38 -11.32
C ASN A 71 -11.88 -17.07 -11.65
N ARG A 72 -10.94 -17.80 -11.04
CA ARG A 72 -9.49 -17.65 -11.31
C ARG A 72 -9.13 -18.13 -12.72
N LEU A 73 -9.68 -19.27 -13.16
CA LEU A 73 -9.41 -19.86 -14.48
C LEU A 73 -10.20 -19.18 -15.62
N ALA A 74 -11.37 -18.59 -15.36
CA ALA A 74 -12.13 -17.85 -16.37
C ALA A 74 -11.36 -16.67 -16.99
N VAL A 75 -10.38 -16.11 -16.26
CA VAL A 75 -9.54 -14.99 -16.70
C VAL A 75 -8.23 -15.46 -17.34
N TYR A 76 -7.83 -16.73 -17.14
CA TYR A 76 -6.57 -17.27 -17.62
C TYR A 76 -6.71 -17.88 -19.01
N ARG A 77 -5.96 -17.34 -19.99
CA ARG A 77 -6.10 -17.64 -21.42
C ARG A 77 -5.76 -19.09 -21.77
N ASP A 78 -4.78 -19.68 -21.07
CA ASP A 78 -4.24 -21.02 -21.37
C ASP A 78 -4.80 -22.06 -20.37
N THR A 79 -6.09 -21.93 -20.04
CA THR A 79 -6.81 -22.89 -19.18
C THR A 79 -7.07 -24.20 -19.94
N PRO A 80 -6.62 -25.36 -19.44
CA PRO A 80 -6.80 -26.64 -20.12
C PRO A 80 -8.26 -26.98 -20.39
N SER A 81 -8.54 -27.53 -21.58
CA SER A 81 -9.89 -27.79 -22.07
C SER A 81 -10.69 -28.76 -21.18
N GLU A 82 -10.02 -29.74 -20.58
CA GLU A 82 -10.62 -30.74 -19.67
C GLU A 82 -11.13 -30.11 -18.37
N ILE A 83 -10.31 -29.25 -17.74
CA ILE A 83 -10.68 -28.49 -16.54
C ILE A 83 -11.78 -27.47 -16.88
N ARG A 84 -11.71 -26.86 -18.06
CA ARG A 84 -12.73 -25.92 -18.57
C ARG A 84 -14.10 -26.61 -18.72
N ALA A 85 -14.11 -27.84 -19.24
CA ALA A 85 -15.31 -28.67 -19.35
C ALA A 85 -15.85 -29.08 -17.97
N LYS A 86 -15.00 -29.59 -17.06
CA LYS A 86 -15.39 -29.97 -15.70
C LYS A 86 -15.99 -28.82 -14.88
N LEU A 87 -15.44 -27.61 -15.00
CA LEU A 87 -15.92 -26.44 -14.24
C LEU A 87 -17.08 -25.68 -14.92
N GLY A 88 -17.63 -26.19 -16.03
CA GLY A 88 -18.73 -25.55 -16.76
C GLY A 88 -18.38 -24.14 -17.26
N LEU A 89 -17.11 -23.88 -17.56
CA LEU A 89 -16.65 -22.60 -18.07
C LEU A 89 -17.08 -22.45 -19.53
N ALA A 90 -18.14 -21.65 -19.75
CA ALA A 90 -18.67 -21.36 -21.08
C ALA A 90 -17.55 -20.87 -22.01
N GLY A 91 -17.39 -21.56 -23.15
CA GLY A 91 -16.32 -21.26 -24.08
C GLY A 91 -16.46 -19.85 -24.65
N PHE A 92 -15.34 -19.12 -24.68
CA PHE A 92 -15.20 -17.98 -25.58
C PHE A 92 -15.36 -18.51 -27.02
N ALA A 93 -16.55 -18.31 -27.60
CA ALA A 93 -16.76 -18.56 -29.01
C ALA A 93 -15.80 -17.66 -29.81
N PRO A 94 -15.11 -18.17 -30.83
CA PRO A 94 -14.30 -17.32 -31.69
C PRO A 94 -15.21 -16.24 -32.28
N PRO A 95 -14.85 -14.94 -32.23
CA PRO A 95 -15.58 -13.94 -32.99
C PRO A 95 -15.49 -14.33 -34.46
N GLU A 96 -16.65 -14.52 -35.08
CA GLU A 96 -16.75 -14.81 -36.50
C GLU A 96 -16.03 -13.72 -37.30
N THR A 97 -15.34 -14.17 -38.36
CA THR A 97 -14.65 -13.37 -39.37
C THR A 97 -15.15 -11.93 -39.51
N PHE A 98 -14.35 -10.97 -39.05
CA PHE A 98 -14.45 -9.60 -39.53
C PHE A 98 -14.07 -9.59 -41.01
N ALA A 99 -15.09 -9.56 -41.87
CA ALA A 99 -14.93 -9.37 -43.30
C ALA A 99 -14.31 -7.99 -43.55
N GLU A 100 -13.21 -7.97 -44.31
CA GLU A 100 -12.50 -6.77 -44.70
C GLU A 100 -13.26 -6.05 -45.83
N ALA A 101 -13.83 -4.88 -45.52
CA ALA A 101 -14.47 -3.97 -46.48
C ALA A 101 -14.34 -2.51 -45.98
N PRO A 102 -14.25 -1.50 -46.86
CA PRO A 102 -13.28 -0.43 -46.63
C PRO A 102 -13.83 0.86 -46.00
N ALA A 103 -12.92 1.51 -45.26
CA ALA A 103 -12.76 2.96 -45.11
C ALA A 103 -13.99 3.87 -45.33
N GLU A 104 -14.61 4.30 -44.22
CA GLU A 104 -15.24 5.61 -44.15
C GLU A 104 -14.89 6.24 -42.79
N ALA A 105 -14.39 7.49 -42.82
CA ALA A 105 -13.92 8.19 -41.63
C ALA A 105 -14.97 9.20 -41.14
N PRO A 106 -15.49 9.07 -39.91
CA PRO A 106 -16.16 10.15 -39.23
C PRO A 106 -15.21 10.80 -38.23
N GLU A 107 -14.89 12.08 -38.46
CA GLU A 107 -14.28 12.95 -37.46
C GLU A 107 -15.19 13.04 -36.23
N THR A 108 -14.89 12.23 -35.21
CA THR A 108 -15.52 12.35 -33.90
C THR A 108 -14.51 12.91 -32.93
N SER A 109 -14.63 14.23 -32.73
CA SER A 109 -13.96 14.98 -31.67
C SER A 109 -13.99 14.18 -30.38
N ARG A 110 -12.84 13.66 -29.96
CA ARG A 110 -12.69 13.03 -28.66
C ARG A 110 -12.94 14.10 -27.61
N SER A 111 -14.16 14.13 -27.08
CA SER A 111 -14.49 14.80 -25.84
C SER A 111 -13.61 14.19 -24.76
N ILE A 112 -12.45 14.79 -24.51
CA ILE A 112 -11.58 14.43 -23.41
C ILE A 112 -12.35 14.79 -22.16
N THR A 113 -13.05 13.81 -21.58
CA THR A 113 -13.54 13.91 -20.21
C THR A 113 -12.30 14.16 -19.36
N PRO A 114 -12.15 15.33 -18.72
CA PRO A 114 -10.96 15.58 -17.92
C PRO A 114 -10.92 14.54 -16.80
N PRO A 115 -9.74 13.97 -16.47
CA PRO A 115 -9.64 13.12 -15.30
C PRO A 115 -10.11 13.93 -14.08
N PRO A 116 -10.75 13.28 -13.08
CA PRO A 116 -11.23 13.98 -11.90
C PRO A 116 -10.09 14.79 -11.28
N SER A 117 -10.28 16.10 -11.15
CA SER A 117 -9.23 17.06 -10.79
C SER A 117 -8.50 16.64 -9.52
N ALA A 118 -7.30 16.09 -9.68
CA ALA A 118 -6.58 15.44 -8.58
C ALA A 118 -6.31 16.43 -7.44
N LEU A 119 -6.85 16.14 -6.27
CA LEU A 119 -6.85 17.03 -5.13
C LEU A 119 -5.44 17.18 -4.55
N SER A 120 -4.98 18.42 -4.41
CA SER A 120 -3.74 18.76 -3.72
C SER A 120 -3.97 18.68 -2.21
N MET A 121 -3.47 17.61 -1.59
CA MET A 121 -3.56 17.33 -0.16
C MET A 121 -3.01 18.49 0.69
N GLN A 122 -3.64 18.88 1.80
CA GLN A 122 -3.06 19.89 2.70
C GLN A 122 -1.98 19.28 3.60
N PRO A 123 -1.06 20.07 4.20
CA PRO A 123 -0.03 19.56 5.09
C PRO A 123 -0.63 18.84 6.32
N THR A 124 -1.77 19.34 6.82
CA THR A 124 -2.48 18.76 7.97
C THR A 124 -3.07 17.39 7.62
N ASP A 125 -3.77 17.27 6.48
CA ASP A 125 -4.33 15.99 6.01
C ASP A 125 -3.23 14.94 5.85
N ALA A 126 -2.08 15.35 5.29
CA ALA A 126 -0.90 14.51 5.16
C ALA A 126 -0.37 14.05 6.52
N ALA A 127 -0.31 14.93 7.52
CA ALA A 127 0.09 14.56 8.89
C ALA A 127 -0.90 13.57 9.54
N SER A 128 -2.20 13.71 9.28
CA SER A 128 -3.22 12.75 9.74
C SER A 128 -3.07 11.37 9.08
N ILE A 129 -2.80 11.33 7.76
CA ILE A 129 -2.58 10.06 7.04
C ILE A 129 -1.26 9.40 7.49
N ASP A 130 -0.18 10.18 7.67
CA ASP A 130 1.09 9.69 8.22
C ASP A 130 0.87 9.07 9.62
N ALA A 131 0.20 9.80 10.52
CA ALA A 131 -0.10 9.31 11.87
C ALA A 131 -0.98 8.05 11.88
N MET A 132 -2.02 8.00 11.05
CA MET A 132 -2.88 6.83 10.89
C MET A 132 -2.09 5.62 10.40
N PHE A 133 -1.24 5.78 9.39
CA PHE A 133 -0.42 4.69 8.85
C PHE A 133 0.61 4.18 9.86
N MET A 134 1.23 5.07 10.66
CA MET A 134 2.18 4.67 11.70
C MET A 134 1.52 3.83 12.79
N GLN A 135 0.29 4.20 13.22
CA GLN A 135 -0.45 3.54 14.29
C GLN A 135 -1.14 2.24 13.83
N ALA A 136 -1.42 2.12 12.54
CA ALA A 136 -2.06 0.96 11.92
C ALA A 136 -1.19 -0.31 11.98
N THR A 137 -1.83 -1.45 12.25
CA THR A 137 -1.28 -2.80 12.08
C THR A 137 -1.00 -3.11 10.60
N ALA A 138 -0.24 -4.17 10.31
CA ALA A 138 0.07 -4.58 8.93
C ALA A 138 -1.17 -4.76 8.04
N SER A 139 -2.25 -5.37 8.55
CA SER A 139 -3.51 -5.55 7.81
C SER A 139 -4.22 -4.22 7.53
N GLU A 140 -4.26 -3.33 8.52
CA GLU A 140 -4.85 -1.98 8.38
C GLU A 140 -4.03 -1.11 7.43
N ARG A 141 -2.69 -1.20 7.45
CA ARG A 141 -1.81 -0.53 6.48
C ARG A 141 -2.12 -0.99 5.04
N VAL A 142 -2.31 -2.29 4.81
CA VAL A 142 -2.73 -2.80 3.49
C VAL A 142 -4.10 -2.25 3.08
N GLN A 143 -5.05 -2.11 4.01
CA GLN A 143 -6.35 -1.49 3.74
C GLN A 143 -6.21 0.00 3.39
N ILE A 144 -5.39 0.76 4.13
CA ILE A 144 -5.09 2.18 3.84
C ILE A 144 -4.49 2.31 2.43
N LEU A 145 -3.53 1.47 2.04
CA LEU A 145 -2.92 1.51 0.69
C LEU A 145 -3.96 1.27 -0.42
N ARG A 146 -4.89 0.32 -0.25
CA ARG A 146 -6.00 0.10 -1.18
C ARG A 146 -6.96 1.30 -1.25
N SER A 147 -7.29 1.92 -0.11
CA SER A 147 -8.13 3.12 -0.08
C SER A 147 -7.44 4.34 -0.75
N LEU A 148 -6.11 4.43 -0.67
CA LEU A 148 -5.35 5.46 -1.37
C LEU A 148 -5.33 5.24 -2.89
N GLU A 149 -5.38 4.00 -3.36
CA GLU A 149 -5.41 3.64 -4.79
C GLU A 149 -6.60 4.23 -5.53
N THR A 150 -7.79 4.21 -4.93
CA THR A 150 -9.02 4.81 -5.47
C THR A 150 -9.23 6.28 -5.05
N SER A 151 -8.39 6.81 -4.15
CA SER A 151 -8.53 8.20 -3.67
C SER A 151 -8.25 9.23 -4.78
N PRO A 152 -8.90 10.41 -4.76
CA PRO A 152 -8.64 11.49 -5.72
C PRO A 152 -7.35 12.28 -5.44
N LEU A 153 -6.48 11.82 -4.53
CA LEU A 153 -5.27 12.55 -4.12
C LEU A 153 -4.24 12.63 -5.25
N LYS A 154 -3.58 13.79 -5.37
CA LYS A 154 -2.49 13.99 -6.32
C LYS A 154 -1.19 13.31 -5.83
N PRO A 155 -0.59 12.37 -6.59
CA PRO A 155 0.70 11.77 -6.25
C PRO A 155 1.85 12.78 -6.32
N ALA A 156 2.97 12.47 -5.67
CA ALA A 156 4.23 13.15 -5.88
C ALA A 156 4.72 12.97 -7.33
N ALA A 157 5.60 13.89 -7.78
CA ALA A 157 6.37 13.66 -9.00
C ALA A 157 7.27 12.42 -8.81
N SER A 158 7.31 11.57 -9.85
CA SER A 158 8.23 10.43 -9.94
C SER A 158 9.69 10.88 -9.89
N ILE A 159 10.56 10.04 -9.32
CA ILE A 159 12.01 10.26 -9.37
C ILE A 159 12.49 10.04 -10.81
N GLU A 160 13.43 10.87 -11.26
CA GLU A 160 14.08 10.75 -12.57
C GLU A 160 14.78 9.38 -12.72
N PRO A 161 14.55 8.60 -13.78
CA PRO A 161 15.04 7.21 -13.88
C PRO A 161 16.55 7.05 -13.67
N TYR A 162 17.36 7.98 -14.17
CA TYR A 162 18.82 7.96 -13.98
C TYR A 162 19.21 8.15 -12.50
N ARG A 163 18.56 9.08 -11.78
CA ARG A 163 18.77 9.29 -10.34
C ARG A 163 18.28 8.10 -9.52
N ALA A 164 17.12 7.57 -9.88
CA ALA A 164 16.55 6.38 -9.25
C ALA A 164 17.51 5.18 -9.37
N GLY A 165 17.98 4.86 -10.58
CA GLY A 165 18.93 3.75 -10.81
C GLY A 165 20.26 3.94 -10.06
N ARG A 166 20.78 5.18 -10.02
CA ARG A 166 21.96 5.51 -9.20
C ARG A 166 21.74 5.24 -7.71
N ALA A 167 20.63 5.71 -7.15
CA ALA A 167 20.30 5.54 -5.74
C ALA A 167 20.03 4.07 -5.39
N ILE A 168 19.27 3.35 -6.21
CA ILE A 168 18.98 1.92 -6.04
C ILE A 168 20.30 1.12 -5.94
N ALA A 169 21.27 1.39 -6.82
CA ALA A 169 22.56 0.70 -6.78
C ALA A 169 23.39 1.02 -5.52
N VAL A 170 23.25 2.23 -4.94
CA VAL A 170 23.88 2.58 -3.66
C VAL A 170 23.16 1.87 -2.51
N LEU A 171 21.82 1.97 -2.44
CA LEU A 171 20.98 1.33 -1.43
C LEU A 171 21.21 -0.18 -1.36
N GLU A 172 21.30 -0.86 -2.50
CA GLU A 172 21.64 -2.28 -2.56
C GLU A 172 22.99 -2.58 -1.89
N ARG A 173 24.06 -1.85 -2.23
CA ARG A 173 25.38 -2.03 -1.61
C ARG A 173 25.34 -1.77 -0.09
N MET A 174 24.61 -0.75 0.36
CA MET A 174 24.48 -0.46 1.80
C MET A 174 23.69 -1.55 2.54
N ALA A 175 22.68 -2.15 1.90
CA ALA A 175 21.95 -3.30 2.45
C ALA A 175 22.86 -4.55 2.58
N PHE A 176 23.68 -4.86 1.57
CA PHE A 176 24.69 -5.91 1.67
C PHE A 176 25.73 -5.65 2.77
N ALA A 177 26.15 -4.39 2.94
CA ALA A 177 27.05 -3.97 4.01
C ALA A 177 26.39 -3.91 5.40
N ARG A 178 25.05 -4.04 5.47
CA ARG A 178 24.22 -3.89 6.69
C ARG A 178 24.35 -2.52 7.36
N ASP A 179 24.66 -1.48 6.59
CA ASP A 179 24.74 -0.11 7.10
C ASP A 179 23.37 0.58 7.01
N GLU A 180 22.52 0.32 8.01
CA GLU A 180 21.20 0.97 8.12
C GLU A 180 21.30 2.51 8.18
N ALA A 181 22.41 3.07 8.68
CA ALA A 181 22.58 4.51 8.82
C ALA A 181 22.88 5.17 7.48
N ALA A 182 23.81 4.60 6.70
CA ALA A 182 24.09 5.04 5.33
C ALA A 182 22.90 4.75 4.39
N PHE A 183 22.25 3.60 4.52
CA PHE A 183 21.02 3.27 3.78
C PHE A 183 19.92 4.30 4.05
N SER A 184 19.69 4.67 5.31
CA SER A 184 18.72 5.71 5.69
C SER A 184 19.08 7.09 5.11
N ALA A 185 20.37 7.42 5.02
CA ALA A 185 20.83 8.69 4.46
C ALA A 185 20.64 8.77 2.95
N GLU A 186 21.04 7.72 2.21
CA GLU A 186 20.82 7.61 0.77
C GLU A 186 19.32 7.62 0.43
N LEU A 187 18.50 6.92 1.21
CA LEU A 187 17.04 6.91 1.04
C LEU A 187 16.43 8.30 1.28
N ALA A 188 16.97 9.07 2.24
CA ALA A 188 16.55 10.44 2.50
C ALA A 188 16.82 11.36 1.31
N ASP A 189 18.03 11.29 0.74
CA ASP A 189 18.43 12.13 -0.40
C ASP A 189 17.63 11.76 -1.66
N ALA A 190 17.63 10.48 -2.05
CA ALA A 190 16.94 9.99 -3.23
C ALA A 190 15.45 10.34 -3.24
N LEU A 191 14.76 10.18 -2.10
CA LEU A 191 13.34 10.52 -1.94
C LEU A 191 13.08 11.96 -1.49
N HIS A 192 14.11 12.80 -1.27
CA HIS A 192 13.98 14.17 -0.78
C HIS A 192 13.11 14.23 0.50
N LEU A 193 13.45 13.37 1.47
CA LEU A 193 12.79 13.24 2.77
C LEU A 193 13.70 13.79 3.88
N PRO A 194 13.15 14.35 4.98
CA PRO A 194 13.95 14.63 6.16
C PRO A 194 14.56 13.33 6.72
N ALA A 195 15.81 13.40 7.18
CA ALA A 195 16.54 12.22 7.69
C ALA A 195 15.80 11.46 8.81
N VAL A 196 14.99 12.16 9.62
CA VAL A 196 14.15 11.54 10.66
C VAL A 196 13.08 10.63 10.06
N VAL A 197 12.48 11.00 8.92
CA VAL A 197 11.45 10.22 8.23
C VAL A 197 12.08 9.01 7.54
N ALA A 198 13.22 9.18 6.87
CA ALA A 198 13.92 8.06 6.22
C ALA A 198 14.40 7.02 7.25
N LYS A 199 14.97 7.46 8.38
CA LYS A 199 15.30 6.56 9.51
C LYS A 199 14.07 5.85 10.06
N ARG A 200 12.92 6.51 10.16
CA ARG A 200 11.66 5.88 10.59
C ARG A 200 11.16 4.82 9.59
N ILE A 201 11.29 5.07 8.30
CA ILE A 201 10.94 4.10 7.23
C ILE A 201 11.82 2.86 7.33
N VAL A 202 13.14 3.02 7.54
CA VAL A 202 14.07 1.89 7.69
C VAL A 202 13.87 1.16 9.03
N ALA A 203 13.56 1.88 10.10
CA ALA A 203 13.30 1.31 11.43
C ALA A 203 12.00 0.48 11.53
N ASP A 204 11.06 0.63 10.59
CA ASP A 204 9.75 -0.02 10.57
C ASP A 204 9.85 -1.56 10.62
N SER A 205 9.54 -2.18 11.76
CA SER A 205 9.75 -3.62 11.95
C SER A 205 8.93 -4.50 10.98
N SER A 206 7.78 -4.02 10.52
CA SER A 206 6.89 -4.74 9.61
C SER A 206 7.19 -4.49 8.12
N GLY A 207 7.92 -3.43 7.78
CA GLY A 207 8.54 -3.20 6.46
C GLY A 207 7.62 -2.63 5.36
N GLU A 208 6.33 -2.37 5.61
CA GLU A 208 5.44 -1.81 4.58
C GLU A 208 5.84 -0.38 4.19
N LEU A 209 6.47 0.37 5.11
CA LEU A 209 7.03 1.68 4.79
C LEU A 209 8.18 1.58 3.79
N LEU A 210 9.04 0.55 3.93
CA LEU A 210 10.13 0.31 2.98
C LEU A 210 9.60 -0.12 1.61
N VAL A 211 8.54 -0.94 1.56
CA VAL A 211 7.85 -1.29 0.30
C VAL A 211 7.36 -0.03 -0.43
N CYS A 212 6.69 0.88 0.28
CA CYS A 212 6.23 2.14 -0.29
C CYS A 212 7.40 3.00 -0.82
N ALA A 213 8.50 3.07 -0.07
CA ALA A 213 9.68 3.85 -0.44
C ALA A 213 10.41 3.27 -1.67
N ALA A 214 10.63 1.96 -1.71
CA ALA A 214 11.24 1.24 -2.84
C ALA A 214 10.38 1.33 -4.11
N LYS A 215 9.06 1.19 -3.98
CA LYS A 215 8.11 1.30 -5.10
C LYS A 215 8.06 2.74 -5.64
N ALA A 216 8.21 3.75 -4.78
CA ALA A 216 8.30 5.15 -5.21
C ALA A 216 9.59 5.46 -6.00
N LEU A 217 10.70 4.77 -5.69
CA LEU A 217 11.93 4.78 -6.47
C LEU A 217 11.85 3.98 -7.79
N ALA A 218 10.72 3.32 -8.09
CA ALA A 218 10.60 2.37 -9.20
C ALA A 218 11.67 1.26 -9.17
N MET A 219 11.97 0.75 -7.97
CA MET A 219 12.97 -0.30 -7.77
C MET A 219 12.57 -1.61 -8.47
N PRO A 220 13.50 -2.31 -9.14
CA PRO A 220 13.28 -3.69 -9.57
C PRO A 220 12.95 -4.61 -8.38
N GLY A 221 11.98 -5.52 -8.55
CA GLY A 221 11.48 -6.36 -7.44
C GLY A 221 12.54 -7.30 -6.87
N ASP A 222 13.38 -7.84 -7.74
CA ASP A 222 14.53 -8.67 -7.40
C ASP A 222 15.60 -7.92 -6.57
N ILE A 223 15.80 -6.63 -6.81
CA ILE A 223 16.66 -5.78 -5.96
C ILE A 223 15.98 -5.51 -4.61
N PHE A 224 14.67 -5.28 -4.61
CA PHE A 224 13.91 -5.08 -3.36
C PHE A 224 13.97 -6.31 -2.45
N GLU A 225 13.78 -7.52 -2.99
CA GLU A 225 13.89 -8.78 -2.24
C GLU A 225 15.29 -8.98 -1.63
N ARG A 226 16.36 -8.71 -2.39
CA ARG A 226 17.74 -8.71 -1.89
C ARG A 226 17.91 -7.72 -0.74
N ILE A 227 17.42 -6.49 -0.89
CA ILE A 227 17.49 -5.47 0.17
C ILE A 227 16.74 -5.94 1.43
N VAL A 228 15.52 -6.49 1.31
CA VAL A 228 14.77 -7.01 2.47
C VAL A 228 15.51 -8.15 3.16
N MET A 229 16.14 -9.05 2.41
CA MET A 229 16.88 -10.19 2.98
C MET A 229 18.19 -9.78 3.67
N PHE A 230 18.90 -8.77 3.16
CA PHE A 230 20.23 -8.39 3.68
C PHE A 230 20.22 -7.22 4.65
N LEU A 231 19.35 -6.21 4.48
CA LEU A 231 19.34 -4.99 5.29
C LEU A 231 19.07 -5.28 6.77
N LYS A 232 18.10 -6.16 7.06
CA LYS A 232 17.73 -6.57 8.42
C LYS A 232 17.72 -8.08 8.58
N PRO A 233 18.62 -8.67 9.40
CA PRO A 233 18.63 -10.10 9.68
C PRO A 233 17.29 -10.61 10.22
N GLU A 234 16.58 -9.81 11.01
CA GLU A 234 15.27 -10.14 11.59
C GLU A 234 14.20 -10.44 10.52
N TRP A 235 14.25 -9.77 9.36
CA TRP A 235 13.35 -10.07 8.25
C TRP A 235 13.74 -11.38 7.55
N GLY A 236 15.05 -11.59 7.33
CA GLY A 236 15.58 -12.80 6.70
C GLY A 236 15.36 -14.10 7.50
N VAL A 237 15.20 -14.03 8.82
CA VAL A 237 14.84 -15.20 9.65
C VAL A 237 13.39 -15.65 9.41
N SER A 238 12.49 -14.74 9.05
CA SER A 238 11.08 -15.05 8.78
C SER A 238 10.80 -15.09 7.28
N VAL A 239 10.90 -16.27 6.70
CA VAL A 239 10.52 -16.54 5.30
C VAL A 239 9.11 -16.01 4.98
N ILE A 240 8.17 -16.14 5.93
CA ILE A 240 6.80 -15.61 5.82
C ILE A 240 6.79 -14.08 5.69
N SER A 241 7.64 -13.37 6.43
CA SER A 241 7.77 -11.90 6.33
C SER A 241 8.34 -11.46 4.99
N VAL A 242 9.35 -12.17 4.47
CA VAL A 242 9.94 -11.88 3.15
C VAL A 242 8.90 -12.08 2.04
N PHE A 243 8.20 -13.22 2.01
CA PHE A 243 7.13 -13.47 1.03
C PHE A 243 5.95 -12.49 1.16
N ARG A 244 5.58 -12.07 2.39
CA ARG A 244 4.57 -11.03 2.60
C ARG A 244 4.99 -9.71 1.96
N LEU A 245 6.24 -9.29 2.18
CA LEU A 245 6.77 -8.04 1.64
C LEU A 245 6.95 -8.08 0.13
N ALA A 246 7.41 -9.20 -0.44
CA ALA A 246 7.48 -9.40 -1.89
C ALA A 246 6.09 -9.31 -2.54
N ARG A 247 5.08 -10.04 -2.03
CA ARG A 247 3.69 -9.96 -2.53
C ARG A 247 3.06 -8.58 -2.36
N LEU A 248 3.35 -7.88 -1.26
CA LEU A 248 2.92 -6.50 -1.09
C LEU A 248 3.63 -5.58 -2.09
N TYR A 249 4.91 -5.82 -2.36
CA TYR A 249 5.66 -5.08 -3.37
C TYR A 249 5.05 -5.27 -4.76
N GLU A 250 4.83 -6.49 -5.21
CA GLU A 250 4.21 -6.77 -6.52
C GLU A 250 2.84 -6.13 -6.68
N SER A 251 1.96 -6.31 -5.69
CA SER A 251 0.59 -5.78 -5.73
C SER A 251 0.47 -4.27 -5.54
N LEU A 252 1.49 -3.59 -4.98
CA LEU A 252 1.44 -2.15 -4.77
C LEU A 252 1.63 -1.36 -6.07
N GLY A 253 0.58 -0.67 -6.51
CA GLY A 253 0.63 0.24 -7.66
C GLY A 253 1.59 1.44 -7.44
N PRO A 254 2.39 1.84 -8.45
CA PRO A 254 3.31 2.98 -8.33
C PRO A 254 2.65 4.30 -7.91
N ARG A 255 1.37 4.51 -8.29
CA ARG A 255 0.58 5.68 -7.89
C ARG A 255 0.47 5.79 -6.36
N VAL A 256 0.18 4.68 -5.68
CA VAL A 256 -0.01 4.66 -4.22
C VAL A 256 1.28 4.99 -3.49
N ALA A 257 2.40 4.42 -3.96
CA ALA A 257 3.73 4.73 -3.44
C ALA A 257 4.09 6.22 -3.59
N LEU A 258 3.76 6.85 -4.74
CA LEU A 258 3.95 8.28 -4.95
C LEU A 258 2.97 9.15 -4.13
N ILE A 259 1.77 8.66 -3.78
CA ILE A 259 0.90 9.32 -2.80
C ILE A 259 1.52 9.26 -1.41
N MET A 260 2.02 8.10 -0.95
CA MET A 260 2.72 7.99 0.33
C MET A 260 3.98 8.87 0.40
N LEU A 261 4.73 8.99 -0.70
CA LEU A 261 5.83 9.94 -0.80
C LEU A 261 5.37 11.41 -0.65
N ALA A 262 4.21 11.76 -1.22
CA ALA A 262 3.61 13.09 -1.02
C ALA A 262 3.14 13.29 0.43
N VAL A 263 2.58 12.26 1.07
CA VAL A 263 2.19 12.25 2.49
C VAL A 263 3.40 12.60 3.36
N TRP A 264 4.49 11.84 3.26
CA TRP A 264 5.69 12.05 4.07
C TRP A 264 6.31 13.45 3.87
N ARG A 265 6.42 13.91 2.62
CA ARG A 265 6.94 15.26 2.30
C ARG A 265 6.05 16.38 2.89
N ARG A 266 4.72 16.25 2.85
CA ARG A 266 3.81 17.28 3.40
C ARG A 266 3.59 17.20 4.91
N ALA A 267 3.55 16.00 5.50
CA ALA A 267 3.47 15.80 6.94
C ALA A 267 4.66 16.47 7.65
N SER A 268 5.86 16.35 7.05
CA SER A 268 7.07 17.03 7.51
C SER A 268 6.93 18.56 7.57
N ILE A 269 6.24 19.18 6.60
CA ILE A 269 5.97 20.62 6.58
C ILE A 269 4.99 21.02 7.70
N ALA A 270 3.96 20.21 7.96
CA ALA A 270 3.02 20.46 9.06
C ALA A 270 3.71 20.35 10.43
N GLN A 271 4.55 19.34 10.63
CA GLN A 271 5.33 19.15 11.85
C GLN A 271 6.33 20.31 12.08
N ALA A 272 7.00 20.78 11.01
CA ALA A 272 7.85 21.97 11.09
C ALA A 272 7.05 23.23 11.47
N ARG A 273 5.88 23.46 10.87
CA ARG A 273 5.00 24.59 11.22
C ARG A 273 4.49 24.54 12.66
N ALA A 274 4.13 23.36 13.16
CA ALA A 274 3.72 23.19 14.55
C ALA A 274 4.86 23.50 15.53
N LYS A 275 6.09 23.07 15.21
CA LYS A 275 7.30 23.37 16.02
C LYS A 275 7.70 24.85 15.99
N TYR A 276 7.53 25.52 14.84
CA TYR A 276 7.83 26.94 14.64
C TYR A 276 6.56 27.81 14.62
N SER A 277 5.54 27.46 15.40
CA SER A 277 4.38 28.33 15.59
C SER A 277 4.81 29.47 16.52
N PRO A 278 4.84 30.75 16.07
CA PRO A 278 5.21 31.84 16.95
C PRO A 278 4.22 31.90 18.11
N HIS A 279 4.73 31.94 19.33
CA HIS A 279 3.92 32.15 20.53
C HIS A 279 3.54 33.65 20.61
N LEU A 280 2.82 34.13 19.59
CA LEU A 280 2.27 35.48 19.54
C LEU A 280 1.37 35.64 20.76
N TYR A 281 1.87 36.45 21.69
CA TYR A 281 1.26 36.74 22.97
C TYR A 281 -0.09 37.43 22.71
N ASP A 282 -1.19 36.71 23.00
CA ASP A 282 -2.58 37.05 22.66
C ASP A 282 -3.15 38.14 23.59
N ASP A 283 -2.42 39.26 23.71
CA ASP A 283 -2.61 40.32 24.70
C ASP A 283 -3.88 41.17 24.43
N GLU A 284 -4.34 41.20 23.18
CA GLU A 284 -5.55 41.93 22.79
C GLU A 284 -6.84 41.31 23.36
N ARG A 285 -6.86 39.99 23.60
CA ARG A 285 -7.99 39.31 24.24
C ARG A 285 -8.13 39.61 25.74
N ARG A 286 -7.10 40.16 26.39
CA ARG A 286 -7.18 40.57 27.81
C ARG A 286 -7.56 42.03 28.00
N ARG A 287 -7.22 42.94 27.08
CA ARG A 287 -7.58 44.37 27.22
C ARG A 287 -9.06 44.67 27.00
N THR A 288 -9.79 43.81 26.29
CA THR A 288 -11.22 43.99 25.99
C THR A 288 -12.16 43.59 27.14
N ARG A 289 -11.65 43.12 28.29
CA ARG A 289 -12.45 42.73 29.47
C ARG A 289 -12.09 43.49 30.77
N THR A 290 -11.58 44.72 30.65
CA THR A 290 -11.32 45.60 31.81
C THR A 290 -11.87 47.02 31.60
N GLY A 291 -13.01 47.11 30.91
CA GLY A 291 -13.60 48.38 30.46
C GLY A 291 -15.13 48.48 30.60
N SER A 292 -15.74 47.85 31.61
CA SER A 292 -17.16 48.09 31.92
C SER A 292 -17.51 47.93 33.41
N THR A 293 -18.13 48.98 33.94
CA THR A 293 -19.08 48.99 35.08
C THR A 293 -18.66 48.31 36.39
N SER A 294 -18.02 49.10 37.26
CA SER A 294 -18.22 48.97 38.72
C SER A 294 -19.36 49.91 39.14
N GLN A 295 -20.60 49.41 39.13
CA GLN A 295 -21.73 50.05 39.82
C GLN A 295 -21.98 49.30 41.15
N ALA A 296 -21.76 49.99 42.27
CA ALA A 296 -22.17 49.54 43.59
C ALA A 296 -22.48 50.75 44.51
N THR A 297 -23.76 51.14 44.50
CA THR A 297 -24.55 51.77 45.57
C THR A 297 -23.87 52.25 46.86
N GLY A 298 -24.09 53.50 47.27
CA GLY A 298 -23.76 54.02 48.60
C GLY A 298 -24.53 55.30 48.99
N THR A 299 -25.30 55.24 50.08
CA THR A 299 -26.36 56.22 50.45
C THR A 299 -26.48 56.32 51.97
N VAL A 300 -26.71 57.46 52.63
CA VAL A 300 -27.00 58.86 52.22
C VAL A 300 -26.23 59.81 53.16
N ASN A 301 -26.13 61.13 52.89
CA ASN A 301 -26.56 62.19 53.85
C ASN A 301 -26.23 63.63 53.42
N THR A 302 -27.27 64.47 53.34
CA THR A 302 -27.21 65.92 53.48
C THR A 302 -27.41 66.34 54.94
N PRO A 303 -26.69 67.36 55.43
CA PRO A 303 -27.16 68.20 56.52
C PRO A 303 -27.49 69.62 56.02
N SER A 304 -28.38 70.32 56.73
CA SER A 304 -28.83 71.68 56.39
C SER A 304 -28.50 72.69 57.49
N ALA A 305 -28.33 73.95 57.08
CA ALA A 305 -28.31 75.19 57.87
C ALA A 305 -27.16 75.45 58.88
N ARG A 306 -26.41 76.55 58.66
CA ARG A 306 -26.69 77.82 59.37
C ARG A 306 -26.00 79.06 58.78
N THR A 307 -26.54 80.21 59.17
CA THR A 307 -26.29 81.58 58.71
C THR A 307 -25.15 82.28 59.47
N ALA A 308 -24.46 83.20 58.78
CA ALA A 308 -23.72 84.42 59.23
C ALA A 308 -22.38 84.53 58.47
N GLY A 309 -21.95 85.67 57.93
CA GLY A 309 -22.57 87.00 57.80
C GLY A 309 -21.48 88.02 57.43
N GLN A 310 -21.76 89.01 56.58
CA GLN A 310 -20.83 90.12 56.32
C GLN A 310 -21.56 91.33 55.72
N ALA A 311 -21.40 92.48 56.41
CA ALA A 311 -21.69 93.87 56.04
C ALA A 311 -22.87 94.16 55.09
#